data_AF-A0A151S1L9-F1
#
_entry.id   AF-A0A151S1L9-F1
#
_cell.length_a   1.000
_cell.length_b   1.000
_cell.length_c   1.000
_cell.angle_alpha   90.00
_cell.angle_beta   90.00
_cell.angle_gamma   90.00
#
_symmetry.space_group_name_H-M   'P 1'
#
loop_
_entity.id
_entity.type
_entity.pdbx_description
1 polymer ?
#
loop_
_entity_poly.entity_id
_entity_poly.type
_entity_poly.pdbx_seq_one_letter_code
_entity_poly.pdbx_strand_id
1 'polypeptide(L)' 'MFGRFQIILNGLKSMGTKFSSAQNNLKILDNLPKIWESKATTISKACDFKVLTLDELLRAL' A
#
# COMPACT_ATOMS: atom_id res chain seq x y z
N MET A 1 3.00 -10.78 -5.23
CA MET A 1 1.88 -9.83 -5.07
C MET A 1 2.29 -8.40 -5.44
N PHE A 2 3.38 -7.88 -4.87
CA PHE A 2 3.77 -6.48 -5.00
C PHE A 2 4.12 -5.99 -6.42
N GLY A 3 4.81 -6.81 -7.24
CA GLY A 3 5.14 -6.43 -8.61
C GLY A 3 3.92 -6.16 -9.51
N ARG A 4 2.86 -6.98 -9.39
CA ARG A 4 1.58 -6.72 -10.11
C ARG A 4 0.91 -5.44 -9.62
N PHE A 5 0.98 -5.16 -8.32
CA PHE A 5 0.42 -3.96 -7.72
C PHE A 5 1.14 -2.70 -8.23
N GLN A 6 2.47 -2.75 -8.34
CA GLN A 6 3.27 -1.65 -8.86
C GLN A 6 2.97 -1.36 -10.34
N ILE A 7 2.77 -2.39 -11.16
CA ILE A 7 2.35 -2.23 -12.56
C ILE A 7 0.98 -1.52 -12.64
N ILE A 8 0.01 -1.94 -11.82
CA ILE A 8 -1.33 -1.33 -11.77
C ILE A 8 -1.24 0.14 -11.33
N LEU A 9 -0.50 0.43 -10.26
CA LEU A 9 -0.30 1.81 -9.77
C LEU A 9 0.35 2.71 -10.82
N ASN A 10 1.34 2.20 -11.55
CA ASN A 10 1.99 2.94 -12.64
C ASN A 10 1.02 3.18 -13.80
N GLY A 11 0.20 2.19 -14.16
CA GLY A 11 -0.87 2.32 -15.15
C GLY A 11 -1.89 3.39 -14.77
N LEU A 12 -2.37 3.37 -13.52
CA LEU A 12 -3.31 4.36 -12.99
C LEU A 12 -2.71 5.78 -12.97
N LYS A 13 -1.44 5.92 -12.56
CA LYS A 13 -0.72 7.20 -12.64
C LYS A 13 -0.65 7.73 -14.07
N SER A 14 -0.39 6.85 -15.05
CA SER A 14 -0.29 7.23 -16.47
C SER A 14 -1.63 7.71 -17.04
N MET A 15 -2.75 7.21 -16.53
CA MET A 15 -4.11 7.64 -16.90
C MET A 15 -4.57 8.93 -16.20
N GLY A 16 -3.67 9.62 -15.48
CA GLY A 16 -4.01 10.86 -14.77
C GLY A 16 -4.80 10.66 -13.48
N THR A 17 -5.02 9.41 -13.06
CA THR A 17 -5.70 9.10 -11.81
C THR A 17 -4.74 9.33 -10.64
N LYS A 18 -4.97 10.39 -9.86
CA LYS A 18 -4.15 10.70 -8.68
C LYS A 18 -4.79 10.10 -7.43
N PHE A 19 -4.28 8.95 -7.00
CA PHE A 19 -4.52 8.47 -5.64
C PHE A 19 -3.54 9.13 -4.68
N SER A 20 -4.00 9.52 -3.49
CA SER A 20 -3.10 9.94 -2.43
C SER A 20 -2.25 8.75 -1.95
N SER A 21 -1.06 9.02 -1.39
CA SER A 21 -0.21 7.96 -0.81
C SER A 21 -0.97 7.13 0.21
N ALA A 22 -1.79 7.77 1.05
CA ALA A 22 -2.62 7.08 2.03
C ALA A 22 -3.64 6.12 1.39
N GLN A 23 -4.31 6.54 0.30
CA GLN A 23 -5.26 5.67 -0.41
C GLN A 23 -4.57 4.45 -1.02
N ASN A 24 -3.38 4.62 -1.60
CA ASN A 24 -2.61 3.51 -2.15
C ASN A 24 -2.17 2.52 -1.05
N ASN A 25 -1.66 3.05 0.06
CA ASN A 25 -1.18 2.25 1.18
C ASN A 25 -2.31 1.43 1.83
N LEU A 26 -3.48 2.05 2.05
CA LEU A 26 -4.67 1.35 2.55
C LEU A 26 -5.12 0.24 1.61
N LYS A 27 -5.20 0.52 0.30
CA LYS A 27 -5.57 -0.50 -0.68
C LYS A 27 -4.60 -1.68 -0.70
N ILE A 28 -3.31 -1.46 -0.46
CA ILE A 28 -2.34 -2.56 -0.36
C ILE A 28 -2.67 -3.43 0.85
N LEU A 29 -2.81 -2.82 2.02
CA LEU A 29 -3.07 -3.54 3.27
C LEU A 29 -4.39 -4.30 3.23
N ASP A 30 -5.45 -3.71 2.70
CA ASP A 30 -6.79 -4.32 2.58
C ASP A 30 -6.80 -5.54 1.64
N ASN A 31 -5.88 -5.60 0.66
CA ASN A 31 -5.81 -6.69 -0.32
C ASN A 31 -4.75 -7.75 0.04
N LEU A 32 -4.14 -7.68 1.22
CA LEU A 32 -3.22 -8.72 1.67
C LEU A 32 -3.98 -10.01 2.01
N PRO A 33 -3.35 -11.19 1.83
CA PRO A 33 -3.93 -12.44 2.29
C PRO A 33 -4.13 -12.42 3.81
N LYS A 34 -5.17 -13.09 4.32
CA LYS A 34 -5.48 -13.14 5.77
C LYS A 34 -4.31 -13.51 6.69
N ILE A 35 -3.38 -14.33 6.20
CA ILE A 35 -2.17 -14.69 6.98
C ILE A 35 -1.30 -13.47 7.36
N TRP A 36 -1.47 -12.33 6.67
CA TRP A 36 -0.75 -11.08 6.92
C TRP A 36 -1.55 -10.07 7.76
N GLU A 37 -2.77 -10.41 8.19
CA GLU A 37 -3.70 -9.49 8.87
C GLU A 37 -3.13 -8.94 10.19
N SER A 38 -2.41 -9.77 10.96
CA SER A 38 -1.73 -9.33 12.19
C SER A 38 -0.60 -8.33 11.92
N LYS A 39 0.15 -8.53 10.82
CA LYS A 39 1.22 -7.64 10.39
C LYS A 39 0.64 -6.33 9.85
N ALA A 40 -0.39 -6.40 9.02
CA ALA A 40 -1.12 -5.24 8.51
C ALA A 40 -1.69 -4.39 9.65
N THR A 41 -2.31 -5.03 10.65
CA THR A 41 -2.83 -4.34 11.85
C THR A 41 -1.74 -3.64 12.65
N THR A 42 -0.58 -4.29 12.80
CA THR A 42 0.58 -3.69 13.49
C THR A 42 1.08 -2.45 12.74
N ILE A 43 1.22 -2.54 11.42
CA ILE A 43 1.63 -1.41 10.58
C ILE A 43 0.61 -0.27 10.66
N SER A 44 -0.69 -0.56 10.56
CA SER A 44 -1.77 0.44 10.67
C SER A 44 -1.82 1.16 12.01
N LYS A 45 -1.37 0.51 13.09
CA LYS A 45 -1.31 1.13 14.42
C LYS A 45 -0.04 1.94 14.64
N ALA A 46 1.07 1.58 13.99
CA ALA A 46 2.38 2.18 14.22
C ALA A 46 2.72 3.31 13.25
N CYS A 47 2.11 3.35 12.06
CA CYS A 47 2.49 4.26 10.97
C CYS A 47 1.36 5.20 10.56
N ASP A 48 1.69 6.46 10.25
CA ASP A 48 0.77 7.38 9.56
C ASP A 48 0.87 7.18 8.03
N PHE A 49 -0.20 6.66 7.44
CA PHE A 49 -0.28 6.39 5.99
C PHE A 49 -0.20 7.62 5.09
N LYS A 50 -0.40 8.84 5.63
CA LYS A 50 -0.24 10.07 4.86
C LYS A 50 1.23 10.39 4.59
N VAL A 51 2.11 9.97 5.49
CA VAL A 51 3.56 10.25 5.44
C VAL A 51 4.34 9.04 4.95
N LEU A 52 3.84 7.83 5.23
CA LEU A 52 4.47 6.58 4.82
C LEU A 52 4.57 6.47 3.30
N THR A 53 5.78 6.35 2.78
CA THR A 53 6.00 6.10 1.36
C THR A 53 5.66 4.66 0.99
N LEU A 54 5.37 4.42 -0.29
CA LEU A 54 5.11 3.07 -0.78
C LEU A 54 6.31 2.13 -0.55
N ASP A 55 7.54 2.62 -0.74
CA ASP A 55 8.75 1.81 -0.53
C ASP A 55 8.91 1.37 0.93
N GLU A 56 8.69 2.28 1.88
CA GLU A 56 8.73 1.97 3.31
C GLU A 56 7.65 0.96 3.71
N LEU A 57 6.44 1.12 3.17
CA LEU A 57 5.35 0.16 3.40
C LEU A 57 5.73 -1.22 2.86
N LEU A 58 6.30 -1.29 1.66
CA LEU A 58 6.72 -2.55 1.05
C LEU A 58 7.89 -3.22 1.77
N ARG A 59 8.77 -2.46 2.45
CA ARG A 59 9.81 -3.02 3.33
C ARG A 59 9.26 -3.50 4.67
N ALA A 60 8.22 -2.84 5.17
CA ALA A 60 7.57 -3.23 6.42
C ALA A 60 6.74 -4.51 6.27
N LEU A 61 6.19 -4.75 5.07
CA LEU A 61 5.50 -5.98 4.68
C LEU A 61 6.47 -7.11 4.35
#